data_AF-A0A520YEU7-F1
#
_entry.id   AF-A0A520YEU7-F1
#
_cell.length_a   1.000
_cell.length_b   1.000
_cell.length_c   1.000
_cell.angle_alpha   90.00
_cell.angle_beta   90.00
_cell.angle_gamma   90.00
#
_symmetry.space_group_name_H-M   'P 1'
#
loop_
_entity.id
_entity.type
_entity.pdbx_description
1 polymer ?
#
loop_
_entity_poly.entity_id
_entity_poly.type
_entity_poly.pdbx_seq_one_letter_code
_entity_poly.pdbx_strand_id
1 'polypeptide(L)'
;MSRAEEIRVGEPYRPLAVKLINAAGRAAHALGVQPVKLDAESIVRKATKKAGSADFADGDVREGLTRFLESADREGELTLLGRVMVQSYATGNLVNRLRVVEWRKKHLDVEKEEIVRPLFIVGLPRTGTTILHAVLEQDPANRSPLSWEVQHPVPPSTPETWGR
;
A
#
# COMPACT_ATOMS: atom_id res chain seq x y z
N MET A 1 -34.85 28.39 11.10
CA MET A 1 -33.56 27.67 11.10
C MET A 1 -33.87 26.17 10.99
N SER A 2 -33.87 25.64 9.77
CA SER A 2 -34.21 24.23 9.51
C SER A 2 -33.01 23.34 9.83
N ARG A 3 -33.25 22.31 10.62
CA ARG A 3 -32.28 21.30 11.07
C ARG A 3 -31.76 20.53 9.85
N ALA A 4 -30.47 20.61 9.57
CA ALA A 4 -29.83 19.75 8.58
C ALA A 4 -30.07 18.29 9.00
N GLU A 5 -30.79 17.54 8.17
CA GLU A 5 -30.98 16.11 8.36
C GLU A 5 -29.60 15.44 8.27
N GLU A 6 -29.22 14.76 9.35
CA GLU A 6 -28.01 13.98 9.45
C GLU A 6 -28.08 12.86 8.38
N ILE A 7 -27.31 13.00 7.30
CA ILE A 7 -27.19 11.94 6.29
C ILE A 7 -26.49 10.76 6.96
N ARG A 8 -27.26 9.84 7.52
CA ARG A 8 -26.77 8.56 8.02
C ARG A 8 -26.40 7.72 6.82
N VAL A 9 -25.11 7.69 6.50
CA VAL A 9 -24.56 6.67 5.60
C VAL A 9 -24.91 5.32 6.25
N GLY A 10 -25.82 4.57 5.62
CA GLY A 10 -26.21 3.24 6.10
C GLY A 10 -24.99 2.32 6.21
N GLU A 11 -25.11 1.24 6.98
CA GLU A 11 -24.00 0.29 7.10
C GLU A 11 -23.57 -0.20 5.71
N PRO A 12 -22.28 -0.11 5.36
CA PRO A 12 -21.78 -0.62 4.10
C PRO A 12 -22.14 -2.10 3.95
N TYR A 13 -22.59 -2.50 2.76
CA TYR A 13 -22.83 -3.90 2.47
C TYR A 13 -21.56 -4.73 2.74
N ARG A 14 -21.71 -5.78 3.54
CA ARG A 14 -20.63 -6.71 3.88
C ARG A 14 -21.09 -8.13 3.53
N PRO A 15 -20.38 -8.85 2.64
CA PRO A 15 -20.66 -10.25 2.35
C PRO A 15 -20.68 -11.10 3.64
N LEU A 16 -21.51 -12.15 3.67
CA LEU A 16 -21.67 -13.01 4.85
C LEU A 16 -20.33 -13.60 5.34
N ALA A 17 -19.45 -14.00 4.41
CA ALA A 17 -18.12 -14.50 4.74
C ALA A 17 -17.29 -13.47 5.54
N VAL A 18 -17.32 -12.20 5.16
CA VAL A 18 -16.62 -11.12 5.88
C VAL A 18 -17.20 -10.93 7.28
N LYS A 19 -18.54 -10.99 7.42
CA LYS A 19 -19.20 -10.90 8.73
C LYS A 19 -18.78 -12.04 9.65
N LEU A 20 -18.71 -13.27 9.13
CA LEU A 20 -18.30 -14.46 9.88
C LEU A 20 -16.83 -14.37 10.33
N ILE A 21 -15.91 -13.99 9.44
CA ILE A 21 -14.50 -13.79 9.77
C ILE A 21 -14.35 -12.77 10.90
N ASN A 22 -15.04 -11.64 10.80
CA ASN A 22 -14.97 -10.59 11.80
C ASN A 22 -15.63 -11.00 13.13
N ALA A 23 -16.70 -11.80 13.09
CA ALA A 23 -17.32 -12.35 14.29
C ALA A 23 -16.41 -13.34 15.02
N ALA A 24 -15.78 -14.26 14.28
CA ALA A 24 -14.78 -15.17 14.83
C ALA A 24 -13.60 -14.41 15.44
N GLY A 25 -13.13 -13.35 14.78
CA GLY A 25 -12.10 -12.46 15.30
C GLY A 25 -12.48 -11.77 16.62
N ARG A 26 -13.71 -11.28 16.74
CA ARG A 26 -14.20 -10.69 18.00
C ARG A 26 -14.26 -11.73 19.13
N ALA A 27 -14.74 -12.93 18.85
CA ALA A 27 -14.80 -14.02 19.83
C ALA A 27 -13.39 -14.41 20.31
N ALA A 28 -12.44 -14.57 19.38
CA ALA A 28 -11.04 -14.85 19.71
C ALA A 28 -10.43 -13.73 20.58
N HIS A 29 -10.69 -12.46 20.23
CA HIS A 29 -10.18 -11.33 21.01
C HIS A 29 -10.77 -11.28 22.43
N ALA A 30 -12.06 -11.58 22.60
CA ALA A 30 -12.70 -11.67 23.91
C ALA A 30 -12.10 -12.79 24.78
N LEU A 31 -11.55 -13.83 24.16
CA LEU A 31 -10.79 -14.91 24.81
C LEU A 31 -9.30 -14.57 25.00
N GLY A 32 -8.88 -13.33 24.75
CA GLY A 32 -7.49 -12.87 24.88
C GLY A 32 -6.57 -13.28 23.72
N VAL A 33 -7.12 -13.84 22.63
CA VAL A 33 -6.35 -14.30 21.47
C VAL A 33 -6.39 -13.27 20.35
N GLN A 34 -5.23 -12.79 19.94
CA GLN A 34 -5.05 -11.94 18.77
C GLN A 34 -4.33 -12.72 17.67
N PRO A 35 -5.07 -13.37 16.75
CA PRO A 35 -4.48 -14.28 15.76
C PRO A 35 -3.61 -13.58 14.72
N VAL A 36 -3.81 -12.27 14.52
CA VAL A 36 -3.00 -11.46 13.59
C VAL A 36 -2.35 -10.32 14.35
N LYS A 37 -1.08 -10.53 14.70
CA LYS A 37 -0.23 -9.51 15.31
C LYS A 37 0.34 -8.56 14.24
N LEU A 38 0.27 -7.26 14.54
CA LEU A 38 0.90 -6.19 13.76
C LEU A 38 2.29 -5.93 14.35
N ASP A 39 3.22 -6.82 14.04
CA ASP A 39 4.60 -6.79 14.54
C ASP A 39 5.58 -6.49 13.39
N ALA A 40 6.37 -5.42 13.54
CA ALA A 40 7.29 -4.94 12.52
C ALA A 40 8.31 -6.02 12.12
N GLU A 41 8.92 -6.68 13.11
CA GLU A 41 9.94 -7.69 12.88
C GLU A 41 9.39 -8.92 12.14
N SER A 42 8.19 -9.39 12.49
CA SER A 42 7.48 -10.44 11.76
C SER A 42 7.21 -10.05 10.31
N ILE A 43 6.79 -8.81 10.06
CA ILE A 43 6.50 -8.32 8.71
C ILE A 43 7.77 -8.18 7.87
N VAL A 44 8.85 -7.64 8.45
CA VAL A 44 10.18 -7.56 7.80
C VAL A 44 10.67 -8.96 7.44
N ARG A 45 10.65 -9.92 8.38
CA ARG A 45 11.04 -11.31 8.09
C ARG A 45 10.22 -11.93 6.97
N LYS A 46 8.89 -11.72 6.96
CA LYS A 46 8.00 -12.21 5.88
C LYS A 46 8.37 -11.58 4.54
N ALA A 47 8.62 -10.27 4.51
CA ALA A 47 8.99 -9.55 3.30
C ALA A 47 10.34 -10.02 2.75
N THR A 48 11.36 -10.13 3.61
CA THR A 48 12.68 -10.66 3.27
C THR A 48 12.60 -12.08 2.68
N LYS A 49 11.83 -12.97 3.33
CA LYS A 49 11.62 -14.33 2.81
C LYS A 49 10.94 -14.33 1.44
N LYS A 50 9.92 -13.49 1.23
CA LYS A 50 9.18 -13.41 -0.03
C LYS A 50 9.99 -12.76 -1.17
N ALA A 51 10.82 -11.79 -0.85
CA ALA A 51 11.64 -11.10 -1.84
C ALA A 51 12.96 -11.82 -2.15
N GLY A 52 13.42 -12.69 -1.25
CA GLY A 52 14.72 -13.37 -1.38
C GLY A 52 15.91 -12.45 -1.09
N SER A 53 15.69 -11.28 -0.50
CA SER A 53 16.73 -10.31 -0.12
C SER A 53 16.38 -9.64 1.20
N ALA A 54 17.39 -9.25 1.96
CA ALA A 54 17.28 -8.45 3.18
C ALA A 54 17.85 -7.04 3.02
N ASP A 55 18.24 -6.65 1.81
CA ASP A 55 18.84 -5.36 1.55
C ASP A 55 17.78 -4.30 1.25
N PHE A 56 17.53 -3.45 2.25
CA PHE A 56 16.61 -2.32 2.15
C PHE A 56 17.29 -1.03 1.65
N ALA A 57 18.53 -1.10 1.16
CA ALA A 57 19.40 0.04 0.84
C ALA A 57 19.62 0.97 2.07
N ASP A 58 19.88 2.25 1.83
CA ASP A 58 20.39 3.19 2.85
C ASP A 58 19.34 3.73 3.86
N GLY A 59 18.16 3.08 3.96
CA GLY A 59 17.06 3.57 4.78
C GLY A 59 16.58 2.58 5.84
N ASP A 60 16.42 3.03 7.09
CA ASP A 60 15.74 2.24 8.11
C ASP A 60 14.23 2.25 7.88
N VAL A 61 13.70 1.14 7.41
CA VAL A 61 12.26 0.94 7.20
C VAL A 61 11.52 0.63 8.50
N ARG A 62 12.23 0.26 9.58
CA ARG A 62 11.62 -0.26 10.81
C ARG A 62 10.94 0.82 11.60
N GLU A 63 11.54 1.99 11.76
CA GLU A 63 10.95 3.05 12.56
C GLU A 63 9.57 3.46 12.03
N GLY A 64 9.48 3.79 10.74
CA GLY A 64 8.22 4.17 10.11
C GLY A 64 7.20 3.03 10.13
N LEU A 65 7.64 1.79 9.91
CA LEU A 65 6.78 0.60 9.99
C LEU A 65 6.22 0.40 11.38
N THR A 66 7.05 0.47 12.42
CA THR A 66 6.63 0.30 13.82
C THR A 66 5.58 1.35 14.18
N ARG A 67 5.85 2.62 13.89
CA ARG A 67 4.88 3.71 14.15
C ARG A 67 3.56 3.52 13.42
N PHE A 68 3.61 3.12 12.14
CA PHE A 68 2.41 2.82 11.36
C PHE A 68 1.60 1.67 11.96
N LEU A 69 2.26 0.57 12.32
CA LEU A 69 1.59 -0.60 12.90
C LEU A 69 1.02 -0.30 14.28
N GLU A 70 1.74 0.45 15.12
CA GLU A 70 1.26 0.86 16.44
C GLU A 70 0.02 1.75 16.36
N SER A 71 0.02 2.76 15.47
CA SER A 71 -1.17 3.60 15.25
C SER A 71 -2.32 2.78 14.69
N ALA A 72 -2.07 1.92 13.69
CA ALA A 72 -3.10 1.03 13.15
C ALA A 72 -3.68 0.08 14.20
N ASP A 73 -2.85 -0.45 15.11
CA ASP A 73 -3.24 -1.38 16.16
C ASP A 73 -4.07 -0.69 17.26
N ARG A 74 -3.67 0.53 17.67
CA ARG A 74 -4.25 1.26 18.79
C ARG A 74 -5.45 2.13 18.42
N GLU A 75 -5.40 2.76 17.25
CA GLU A 75 -6.34 3.82 16.86
C GLU A 75 -7.20 3.41 15.66
N GLY A 76 -6.83 2.36 14.92
CA GLY A 76 -7.48 1.99 13.66
C GLY A 76 -8.80 1.22 13.79
N GLU A 77 -9.26 0.89 15.00
CA GLU A 77 -10.46 0.08 15.29
C GLU A 77 -10.60 -1.16 14.36
N LEU A 78 -9.46 -1.83 14.14
CA LEU A 78 -9.36 -2.84 13.11
C LEU A 78 -10.15 -4.11 13.46
N THR A 79 -10.98 -4.54 12.51
CA THR A 79 -11.53 -5.90 12.51
C THR A 79 -10.42 -6.94 12.23
N LEU A 80 -10.71 -8.23 12.43
CA LEU A 80 -9.77 -9.29 12.06
C LEU A 80 -9.36 -9.20 10.59
N LEU A 81 -10.33 -9.00 9.69
CA LEU A 81 -10.01 -8.79 8.27
C LEU A 81 -9.17 -7.52 8.08
N GLY A 82 -9.47 -6.44 8.79
CA GLY A 82 -8.68 -5.20 8.76
C GLY A 82 -7.21 -5.43 9.12
N ARG A 83 -6.94 -6.19 10.20
CA ARG A 83 -5.58 -6.57 10.61
C ARG A 83 -4.86 -7.37 9.52
N VAL A 84 -5.54 -8.32 8.88
CA VAL A 84 -4.99 -9.09 7.75
C VAL A 84 -4.62 -8.17 6.59
N MET A 85 -5.48 -7.20 6.27
CA MET A 85 -5.24 -6.24 5.18
C MET A 85 -4.05 -5.33 5.49
N VAL A 86 -3.96 -4.76 6.70
CA VAL A 86 -2.82 -3.92 7.12
C VAL A 86 -1.51 -4.70 7.05
N GLN A 87 -1.47 -5.91 7.60
CA GLN A 87 -0.28 -6.77 7.54
C GLN A 87 0.11 -7.09 6.09
N SER A 88 -0.86 -7.44 5.24
CA SER A 88 -0.61 -7.78 3.83
C SER A 88 -0.10 -6.57 3.05
N TYR A 89 -0.69 -5.39 3.28
CA TYR A 89 -0.29 -4.14 2.66
C TYR A 89 1.14 -3.75 3.05
N ALA A 90 1.46 -3.74 4.34
CA ALA A 90 2.81 -3.43 4.83
C ALA A 90 3.85 -4.43 4.28
N THR A 91 3.53 -5.73 4.31
CA THR A 91 4.40 -6.77 3.75
C THR A 91 4.63 -6.57 2.25
N GLY A 92 3.58 -6.28 1.47
CA GLY A 92 3.67 -6.05 0.03
C GLY A 92 4.57 -4.88 -0.34
N ASN A 93 4.42 -3.75 0.36
CA ASN A 93 5.27 -2.57 0.14
C ASN A 93 6.75 -2.86 0.41
N LEU A 94 7.07 -3.58 1.49
CA LEU A 94 8.45 -3.97 1.78
C LEU A 94 9.01 -4.96 0.75
N VAL A 95 8.20 -5.91 0.27
CA VAL A 95 8.60 -6.82 -0.82
C VAL A 95 8.93 -6.02 -2.09
N ASN A 96 8.10 -5.03 -2.44
CA ASN A 96 8.37 -4.17 -3.60
C ASN A 96 9.67 -3.39 -3.43
N ARG A 97 9.91 -2.79 -2.25
CA ARG A 97 11.18 -2.11 -1.95
C ARG A 97 12.38 -3.03 -2.15
N LEU A 98 12.36 -4.21 -1.55
CA LEU A 98 13.45 -5.19 -1.67
C LEU A 98 13.67 -5.60 -3.13
N ARG A 99 12.60 -5.86 -3.88
CA ARG A 99 12.70 -6.21 -5.31
C ARG A 99 13.26 -5.08 -6.15
N VAL A 100 12.89 -3.83 -5.89
CA VAL A 100 13.43 -2.65 -6.59
C VAL A 100 14.92 -2.51 -6.30
N VAL A 101 15.35 -2.64 -5.03
CA VAL A 101 16.77 -2.58 -4.66
C VAL A 101 17.56 -3.67 -5.39
N GLU A 102 17.08 -4.92 -5.34
CA GLU A 102 17.74 -6.04 -6.02
C GLU A 102 17.75 -5.90 -7.54
N TRP A 103 16.69 -5.34 -8.12
CA TRP A 103 16.63 -5.10 -9.56
C TRP A 103 17.63 -4.02 -9.98
N ARG A 104 17.71 -2.89 -9.25
CA ARG A 104 18.66 -1.80 -9.54
C ARG A 104 20.11 -2.24 -9.50
N LYS A 105 20.50 -3.08 -8.53
CA LYS A 105 21.86 -3.65 -8.47
C LYS A 105 22.28 -4.42 -9.73
N LYS A 106 21.30 -4.98 -10.45
CA LYS A 106 21.51 -5.77 -11.68
C LYS A 106 21.38 -4.93 -12.96
N HIS A 107 20.89 -3.70 -12.85
CA HIS A 107 20.59 -2.80 -13.98
C HIS A 107 21.16 -1.41 -13.67
N LEU A 108 22.49 -1.31 -13.63
CA LEU A 108 23.20 -0.06 -13.32
C LEU A 108 23.06 1.00 -14.43
N ASP A 109 22.65 0.59 -15.63
CA ASP A 109 22.31 1.48 -16.74
C ASP A 109 21.18 2.44 -16.39
N VAL A 110 20.19 2.00 -15.58
CA VAL A 110 19.09 2.86 -15.11
C VAL A 110 19.57 4.03 -14.26
N GLU A 111 20.77 3.95 -13.64
CA GLU A 111 21.32 5.04 -12.83
C GLU A 111 21.84 6.20 -13.69
N LYS A 112 21.98 5.99 -15.01
CA LYS A 112 22.39 7.00 -15.98
C LYS A 112 21.21 7.77 -16.56
N GLU A 113 19.98 7.29 -16.35
CA GLU A 113 18.78 7.94 -16.86
C GLU A 113 18.54 9.26 -16.12
N GLU A 114 18.38 10.35 -16.87
CA GLU A 114 18.10 11.68 -16.31
C GLU A 114 16.60 11.98 -16.39
N ILE A 115 15.98 12.26 -15.23
CA ILE A 115 14.59 12.69 -15.17
C ILE A 115 14.52 14.20 -15.39
N VAL A 116 14.30 14.61 -16.64
CA VAL A 116 14.31 16.02 -17.05
C VAL A 116 12.92 16.64 -16.91
N ARG A 117 12.81 17.72 -16.11
CA ARG A 117 11.58 18.53 -15.93
C ARG A 117 10.33 17.71 -15.50
N PRO A 118 10.40 16.93 -14.41
CA PRO A 118 9.23 16.18 -13.92
C PRO A 118 8.10 17.13 -13.47
N LEU A 119 6.86 16.73 -13.73
CA LEU A 119 5.67 17.42 -13.25
C LEU A 119 5.14 16.73 -11.98
N PHE A 120 4.94 17.51 -10.92
CA PHE A 120 4.34 17.04 -9.68
C PHE A 120 2.99 17.70 -9.45
N ILE A 121 1.96 16.90 -9.24
CA ILE A 121 0.65 17.38 -8.81
C ILE A 121 0.58 17.27 -7.28
N VAL A 122 0.41 18.41 -6.62
CA VAL A 122 0.23 18.49 -5.16
C VAL A 122 -1.06 19.26 -4.85
N GLY A 123 -1.78 18.82 -3.82
CA GLY A 123 -3.04 19.44 -3.43
C GLY A 123 -3.78 18.62 -2.39
N LEU A 124 -4.80 19.21 -1.77
CA LEU A 124 -5.67 18.50 -0.84
C LEU A 124 -6.48 17.42 -1.57
N PRO A 125 -6.88 16.33 -0.88
CA PRO A 125 -7.85 15.40 -1.43
C PRO A 125 -9.11 16.14 -1.93
N ARG A 126 -9.70 15.67 -3.03
CA ARG A 126 -10.95 16.20 -3.59
C ARG A 126 -10.87 17.61 -4.21
N THR A 127 -9.68 18.05 -4.65
CA THR A 127 -9.46 19.34 -5.34
C THR A 127 -9.27 19.24 -6.86
N GLY A 128 -9.64 18.10 -7.46
CA GLY A 128 -9.50 17.88 -8.90
C GLY A 128 -8.10 17.41 -9.34
N THR A 129 -7.21 17.06 -8.41
CA THR A 129 -5.88 16.49 -8.75
C THR A 129 -5.98 15.24 -9.62
N THR A 130 -7.01 14.41 -9.43
CA THR A 130 -7.24 13.21 -10.26
C THR A 130 -7.59 13.55 -11.71
N ILE A 131 -8.46 14.54 -11.97
CA ILE A 131 -8.79 14.92 -13.34
C ILE A 131 -7.60 15.60 -14.02
N LEU A 132 -6.86 16.43 -13.28
CA LEU A 132 -5.62 17.04 -13.78
C LEU A 132 -4.58 15.97 -14.17
N HIS A 133 -4.38 14.96 -13.33
CA HIS A 133 -3.49 13.84 -13.63
C HIS A 133 -3.90 13.12 -14.92
N ALA A 134 -5.20 12.81 -15.07
CA ALA A 134 -5.72 12.14 -16.27
C ALA A 134 -5.58 12.97 -17.54
N VAL A 135 -5.74 14.30 -17.46
CA VAL A 135 -5.55 15.21 -18.60
C VAL A 135 -4.07 15.28 -19.02
N LEU A 136 -3.14 15.40 -18.07
CA LEU A 136 -1.70 15.43 -18.37
C LEU A 136 -1.21 14.11 -18.98
N GLU A 137 -1.81 12.99 -18.59
CA GLU A 137 -1.50 11.65 -19.13
C GLU A 137 -1.92 11.48 -20.60
N GLN A 138 -2.80 12.35 -21.15
CA GLN A 138 -3.19 12.25 -22.56
C GLN A 138 -2.09 12.68 -23.55
N ASP A 139 -1.07 13.40 -23.09
CA ASP A 139 0.07 13.79 -23.93
C ASP A 139 1.02 12.59 -24.10
N PRO A 140 1.27 12.08 -25.32
CA PRO A 140 2.19 10.97 -25.56
C PRO A 140 3.64 11.25 -25.13
N ALA A 141 4.03 12.52 -24.96
CA ALA A 141 5.33 12.90 -24.44
C ALA A 141 5.42 12.78 -22.91
N ASN A 142 4.29 12.61 -22.21
CA ASN A 142 4.23 12.43 -20.77
C ASN A 142 4.10 10.96 -20.40
N ARG A 143 4.60 10.63 -19.20
CA ARG A 143 4.47 9.31 -18.62
C ARG A 143 4.10 9.40 -17.14
N SER A 144 2.89 8.95 -16.82
CA SER A 144 2.41 8.80 -15.44
C SER A 144 2.44 7.33 -15.04
N PRO A 145 2.93 6.95 -13.84
CA PRO A 145 2.95 5.56 -13.40
C PRO A 145 1.51 5.04 -13.21
N LEU A 146 1.22 3.88 -13.78
CA LEU A 146 -0.09 3.24 -13.65
C LEU A 146 -0.20 2.59 -12.27
N SER A 147 -1.42 2.51 -11.72
CA SER A 147 -1.65 1.92 -10.39
C SER A 147 -1.06 0.52 -10.24
N TRP A 148 -1.11 -0.30 -11.30
CA TRP A 148 -0.56 -1.66 -11.27
C TRP A 148 0.98 -1.67 -11.30
N GLU A 149 1.62 -0.71 -11.96
CA GLU A 149 3.09 -0.57 -12.01
C GLU A 149 3.62 -0.16 -10.65
N VAL A 150 2.89 0.69 -9.92
CA VAL A 150 3.22 1.02 -8.54
C VAL A 150 3.05 -0.20 -7.62
N GLN A 151 2.01 -1.01 -7.84
CA GLN A 151 1.76 -2.23 -7.06
C GLN A 151 2.76 -3.35 -7.37
N HIS A 152 3.26 -3.42 -8.59
CA HIS A 152 4.17 -4.46 -9.09
C HIS A 152 5.27 -3.83 -9.96
N PRO A 153 6.24 -3.11 -9.36
CA PRO A 153 7.21 -2.30 -10.11
C PRO A 153 8.35 -3.10 -10.77
N VAL A 154 8.46 -4.39 -10.45
CA VAL A 154 9.55 -5.24 -10.93
C VAL A 154 8.98 -6.53 -11.53
N PRO A 155 9.36 -6.90 -12.77
CA PRO A 155 10.18 -6.10 -13.70
C PRO A 155 9.45 -4.81 -14.14
N PRO A 156 10.18 -3.73 -14.49
CA PRO A 156 9.55 -2.53 -15.02
C PRO A 156 8.84 -2.86 -16.33
N SER A 157 7.70 -2.22 -16.52
CA SER A 157 6.88 -2.35 -17.73
C SER A 157 7.39 -1.42 -18.84
N THR A 158 7.28 -1.90 -20.07
CA THR A 158 7.37 -1.08 -21.28
C THR A 158 6.02 -1.06 -21.99
N PRO A 159 5.73 -0.09 -22.88
CA PRO A 159 4.49 -0.06 -23.66
C PRO A 159 4.17 -1.37 -24.39
N GLU A 160 5.20 -2.11 -24.81
CA GLU A 160 5.08 -3.40 -25.50
C GLU A 160 4.70 -4.56 -24.56
N THR A 161 4.83 -4.36 -23.25
CA THR A 161 4.49 -5.35 -22.21
C THR A 161 3.14 -5.10 -21.54
N TRP A 162 2.42 -4.04 -21.94
CA TRP A 162 1.08 -3.76 -21.43
C TRP A 162 0.10 -4.88 -21.81
N GLY A 163 -0.54 -5.50 -20.81
CA GLY A 163 -1.57 -6.53 -21.01
C GLY A 163 -1.10 -7.99 -20.90
N ARG A 164 0.12 -8.25 -20.41
CA ARG A 164 0.56 -9.59 -19.98
C ARG A 164 0.44 -9.78 -18.47
#